data_AF-A0A350BRB6-F1
#
_entry.id   AF-A0A350BRB6-F1
#
_cell.length_a   1.000
_cell.length_b   1.000
_cell.length_c   1.000
_cell.angle_alpha   90.00
_cell.angle_beta   90.00
_cell.angle_gamma   90.00
#
_symmetry.space_group_name_H-M   'P 1'
#
loop_
_entity.id
_entity.type
_entity.pdbx_description
1 polymer ?
#
loop_
_entity_poly.entity_id
_entity_poly.type
_entity_poly.pdbx_seq_one_letter_code
_entity_poly.pdbx_strand_id
1 'polypeptide(L)'
;MLWGAISQYKLISQQGKISTLSHYKQALVETEKSMQGTRFLQDSLENKIYILKTENEILSENSDPPIGIFFEVQIGSFTDFNLDQYNKNLANIRHEKHNGTSKFLLGRFRSFKKTLVFESDLKRMGINSAFIVGRIDDQIVTYKEALEALERSNN
;
A
#
# COMPACT_ATOMS: atom_id res chain seq x y z
N MET A 1 19.43 74.24 24.62
CA MET A 1 19.61 72.76 24.69
C MET A 1 18.38 72.02 24.12
N LEU A 2 17.97 72.30 22.87
CA LEU A 2 16.80 71.62 22.25
C LEU A 2 17.22 70.46 21.34
N TRP A 3 18.35 70.61 20.64
CA TRP A 3 18.91 69.57 19.76
C TRP A 3 19.28 68.27 20.50
N GLY A 4 19.75 68.36 21.75
CA GLY A 4 20.07 67.20 22.58
C GLY A 4 18.85 66.37 22.98
N ALA A 5 17.75 67.02 23.36
CA ALA A 5 16.51 66.35 23.76
C ALA A 5 15.81 65.66 22.56
N ILE A 6 15.77 66.33 21.39
CA ILE A 6 15.25 65.74 20.15
C ILE A 6 16.07 64.52 19.72
N SER A 7 17.40 64.60 19.85
CA SER A 7 18.31 63.47 19.60
C SER A 7 18.03 62.28 20.54
N GLN A 8 17.89 62.54 21.84
CA GLN A 8 17.59 61.50 22.84
C GLN A 8 16.24 60.81 22.60
N TYR A 9 15.18 61.55 22.30
CA TYR A 9 13.87 60.97 22.01
C TYR A 9 13.92 60.04 20.77
N LYS A 10 14.62 60.46 19.71
CA LYS A 10 14.82 59.64 18.52
C LYS A 10 15.60 58.35 18.84
N LEU A 11 16.60 58.41 19.72
CA LEU A 11 17.36 57.23 20.14
C LEU A 11 16.51 56.25 20.95
N ILE A 12 15.73 56.74 21.93
CA ILE A 12 14.86 55.89 22.76
C ILE A 12 13.79 55.20 21.90
N SER A 13 13.16 55.94 20.99
CA SER A 13 12.16 55.35 20.08
C SER A 13 12.76 54.31 19.11
N GLN A 14 14.01 54.51 18.68
CA GLN A 14 14.73 53.51 17.89
C GLN A 14 15.08 52.27 18.72
N GLN A 15 15.51 52.43 19.98
CA GLN A 15 15.78 51.32 20.89
C GLN A 15 14.52 50.47 21.15
N GLY A 16 13.35 51.09 21.33
CA GLY A 16 12.07 50.37 21.45
C GLY A 16 11.68 49.58 20.19
N LYS A 17 12.00 50.10 18.99
CA LYS A 17 11.81 49.37 17.73
C LYS A 17 12.79 48.20 17.59
N ILE A 18 14.03 48.36 18.07
CA ILE A 18 15.04 47.30 18.03
C ILE A 18 14.68 46.16 19.00
N SER A 19 14.21 46.48 20.21
CA SER A 19 13.80 45.45 21.19
C SER A 19 12.62 44.62 20.69
N THR A 20 11.59 45.28 20.18
CA THR A 20 10.43 44.62 19.55
C THR A 20 10.84 43.75 18.37
N LEU A 21 11.70 44.25 17.47
CA LEU A 21 12.23 43.45 16.36
C LEU A 21 13.03 42.23 16.85
N SER A 22 13.79 42.36 17.93
CA SER A 22 14.52 41.24 18.54
C SER A 22 13.57 40.14 19.02
N HIS A 23 12.48 40.51 19.68
CA HIS A 23 11.48 39.54 20.15
C HIS A 23 10.78 38.83 18.98
N TYR A 24 10.43 39.55 17.91
CA TYR A 24 9.86 38.92 16.71
C TYR A 24 10.82 37.93 16.06
N LYS A 25 12.12 38.26 15.98
CA LYS A 25 13.13 37.33 15.46
C LYS A 25 13.24 36.07 16.31
N GLN A 26 13.20 36.19 17.64
CA GLN A 26 13.24 35.04 18.54
C GLN A 26 12.02 34.13 18.34
N ALA A 27 10.82 34.71 18.30
CA ALA A 27 9.58 33.97 18.03
C ALA A 27 9.60 33.26 16.67
N LEU A 28 10.17 33.88 15.63
CA LEU A 28 10.35 33.26 14.32
C LEU A 28 11.28 32.04 14.38
N VAL A 29 12.43 32.17 15.05
CA VAL A 29 13.39 31.05 15.22
C VAL A 29 12.75 29.89 15.99
N GLU A 30 11.97 30.18 17.02
CA GLU A 30 11.25 29.14 17.78
C GLU A 30 10.18 28.45 16.93
N THR A 31 9.44 29.24 16.13
CA THR A 31 8.46 28.71 15.18
C THR A 31 9.11 27.87 14.09
N GLU A 32 10.28 28.26 13.59
CA GLU A 32 11.05 27.47 12.62
C GLU A 32 11.48 26.12 13.19
N LYS A 33 11.94 26.09 14.45
CA LYS A 33 12.30 24.84 15.13
C LYS A 33 11.09 23.94 15.33
N SER A 34 9.96 24.49 15.75
CA SER A 34 8.74 23.70 15.91
C SER A 34 8.22 23.18 14.56
N MET A 35 8.28 24.01 13.50
CA MET A 35 7.96 23.59 12.13
C MET A 35 8.87 22.47 11.63
N GLN A 36 10.18 22.53 11.91
CA GLN A 36 11.10 21.44 11.57
C GLN A 36 10.71 20.15 12.31
N GLY A 37 10.45 20.22 13.62
CA GLY A 37 9.96 19.07 14.39
C GLY A 37 8.68 18.46 13.81
N THR A 38 7.72 19.29 13.43
CA THR A 38 6.48 18.85 12.78
C THR A 38 6.74 18.20 11.42
N ARG A 39 7.66 18.74 10.61
CA ARG A 39 8.05 18.13 9.32
C ARG A 39 8.64 16.74 9.50
N PHE A 40 9.55 16.56 10.46
CA PHE A 40 10.10 15.22 10.74
C PHE A 40 9.03 14.22 11.17
N LEU A 41 8.07 14.65 12.00
CA LEU A 41 6.94 13.81 12.38
C LEU A 41 6.05 13.47 11.17
N GLN A 42 5.81 14.43 10.28
CA GLN A 42 5.08 14.21 9.04
C GLN A 42 5.76 13.16 8.17
N ASP A 43 7.06 13.29 7.90
CA ASP A 43 7.83 12.34 7.10
C ASP A 43 7.77 10.91 7.70
N SER A 44 7.88 10.81 9.04
CA SER A 44 7.77 9.53 9.74
C SER A 44 6.37 8.91 9.63
N LEU A 45 5.31 9.73 9.68
CA LEU A 45 3.93 9.27 9.54
C LEU A 45 3.66 8.81 8.11
N GLU A 46 4.14 9.54 7.11
CA GLU A 46 4.05 9.17 5.70
C GLU A 46 4.70 7.81 5.44
N ASN A 47 5.91 7.58 5.97
CA ASN A 47 6.57 6.28 5.88
C ASN A 47 5.77 5.16 6.57
N LYS A 48 5.21 5.43 7.76
CA LYS A 48 4.39 4.43 8.47
C LYS A 48 3.11 4.10 7.73
N ILE A 49 2.46 5.11 7.12
CA ILE A 49 1.28 4.92 6.26
C ILE A 49 1.64 4.08 5.05
N TYR A 50 2.80 4.33 4.42
CA TYR A 50 3.27 3.54 3.29
C TYR A 50 3.45 2.07 3.66
N ILE A 51 4.17 1.79 4.75
CA ILE A 51 4.39 0.42 5.24
C ILE A 51 3.06 -0.27 5.54
N LEU A 52 2.16 0.38 6.29
CA LEU A 52 0.86 -0.18 6.65
C LEU A 52 -0.03 -0.44 5.43
N LYS A 53 0.03 0.41 4.40
CA LYS A 53 -0.69 0.17 3.13
C LYS A 53 -0.15 -1.08 2.44
N THR A 54 1.17 -1.22 2.33
CA THR A 54 1.80 -2.41 1.74
C THR A 54 1.50 -3.68 2.53
N GLU A 55 1.57 -3.63 3.86
CA GLU A 55 1.22 -4.76 4.72
C GLU A 55 -0.26 -5.14 4.57
N ASN A 56 -1.16 -4.16 4.55
CA ASN A 56 -2.58 -4.42 4.31
C ASN A 56 -2.85 -5.04 2.94
N GLU A 57 -2.16 -4.61 1.88
CA GLU A 57 -2.27 -5.25 0.56
C GLU A 57 -1.89 -6.74 0.63
N ILE A 58 -0.74 -7.05 1.26
CA ILE A 58 -0.25 -8.42 1.42
C ILE A 58 -1.19 -9.26 2.29
N LEU A 59 -1.64 -8.73 3.43
CA LEU A 59 -2.58 -9.42 4.31
C LEU A 59 -3.92 -9.66 3.63
N SER A 60 -4.39 -8.70 2.83
CA SER A 60 -5.61 -8.83 2.06
C SER A 60 -5.48 -9.92 0.98
N GLU A 61 -4.33 -10.00 0.30
CA GLU A 61 -4.00 -11.07 -0.65
C GLU A 61 -3.90 -12.45 0.05
N ASN A 62 -3.53 -12.52 1.32
CA ASN A 62 -3.39 -13.78 2.05
C ASN A 62 -4.54 -14.07 3.04
N SER A 63 -5.62 -13.29 3.00
CA SER A 63 -6.77 -13.47 3.89
C SER A 63 -7.50 -14.80 3.66
N ASP A 64 -8.05 -15.37 4.73
CA ASP A 64 -8.88 -16.58 4.75
C ASP A 64 -10.11 -16.38 5.66
N PRO A 65 -11.36 -16.40 5.12
CA PRO A 65 -11.68 -16.51 3.70
C PRO A 65 -11.27 -15.24 2.94
N PRO A 66 -10.96 -15.35 1.64
CA PRO A 66 -10.57 -14.19 0.85
C PRO A 66 -11.77 -13.33 0.47
N ILE A 67 -11.71 -12.04 0.79
CA ILE A 67 -12.82 -11.10 0.60
C ILE A 67 -12.47 -10.10 -0.52
N GLY A 68 -13.45 -9.78 -1.38
CA GLY A 68 -13.32 -8.87 -2.50
C GLY A 68 -12.82 -9.52 -3.79
N ILE A 69 -12.28 -8.70 -4.69
CA ILE A 69 -11.91 -9.13 -6.05
C ILE A 69 -10.40 -9.37 -6.14
N PHE A 70 -10.01 -10.53 -6.67
CA PHE A 70 -8.61 -10.91 -6.87
C PHE A 70 -8.46 -11.92 -8.01
N PHE A 71 -7.20 -12.17 -8.40
CA PHE A 71 -6.81 -13.04 -9.49
C PHE A 71 -5.80 -14.09 -8.99
N GLU A 72 -5.90 -15.30 -9.53
CA GLU A 72 -5.06 -16.44 -9.15
C GLU A 72 -4.56 -17.16 -10.40
N VAL A 73 -3.43 -17.86 -10.31
CA VAL A 73 -2.93 -18.69 -11.42
C VAL A 73 -3.22 -20.15 -11.12
N GLN A 74 -4.02 -20.79 -11.97
CA GLN A 74 -4.32 -22.21 -11.89
C GLN A 74 -3.35 -23.00 -12.78
N ILE A 75 -2.68 -24.02 -12.22
CA ILE A 75 -1.68 -24.84 -12.95
C ILE A 75 -2.23 -26.16 -13.49
N GLY A 76 -3.40 -26.59 -13.00
CA GLY A 76 -4.02 -27.84 -13.44
C GLY A 76 -5.39 -28.10 -12.83
N SER A 77 -6.11 -29.04 -13.43
CA SER A 77 -7.44 -29.50 -13.07
C SER A 77 -7.47 -31.02 -13.27
N PHE A 78 -7.46 -31.79 -12.18
CA PHE A 78 -7.23 -33.24 -12.24
C PHE A 78 -8.42 -34.01 -11.65
N THR A 79 -8.90 -35.04 -12.34
CA THR A 79 -10.01 -35.91 -11.87
C THR A 79 -9.53 -37.14 -11.13
N ASP A 80 -8.34 -37.66 -11.48
CA ASP A 80 -7.91 -39.01 -11.05
C ASP A 80 -6.87 -39.01 -9.92
N PHE A 81 -6.44 -37.83 -9.47
CA PHE A 81 -5.40 -37.67 -8.45
C PHE A 81 -5.96 -37.05 -7.17
N ASN A 82 -6.03 -37.85 -6.09
CA ASN A 82 -6.34 -37.37 -4.75
C ASN A 82 -5.04 -36.93 -4.04
N LEU A 83 -4.88 -35.62 -3.92
CA LEU A 83 -3.71 -34.98 -3.33
C LEU A 83 -3.99 -34.38 -1.94
N ASP A 84 -5.16 -34.66 -1.33
CA ASP A 84 -5.54 -34.17 0.00
C ASP A 84 -4.44 -34.46 1.06
N GLN A 85 -3.75 -35.59 0.89
CA GLN A 85 -2.66 -36.05 1.76
C GLN A 85 -1.39 -35.18 1.69
N TYR A 86 -1.21 -34.39 0.63
CA TYR A 86 -0.03 -33.55 0.41
C TYR A 86 -0.28 -32.07 0.71
N ASN A 87 -1.53 -31.66 0.99
CA ASN A 87 -1.92 -30.27 1.20
C ASN A 87 -1.11 -29.53 2.28
N LYS A 88 -0.63 -30.23 3.31
CA LYS A 88 0.22 -29.64 4.36
C LYS A 88 1.66 -29.36 3.92
N ASN A 89 2.13 -30.03 2.86
CA ASN A 89 3.50 -29.99 2.37
C ASN A 89 3.66 -29.09 1.13
N LEU A 90 2.56 -28.68 0.51
CA LEU A 90 2.57 -27.75 -0.60
C LEU A 90 2.64 -26.31 -0.06
N ALA A 91 3.85 -25.83 0.22
CA ALA A 91 4.04 -24.44 0.61
C ALA A 91 3.48 -23.51 -0.49
N ASN A 92 2.38 -22.84 -0.20
CA ASN A 92 1.72 -21.83 -1.04
C ASN A 92 0.99 -22.32 -2.31
N ILE A 93 0.70 -23.61 -2.44
CA ILE A 93 -0.25 -24.09 -3.46
C ILE A 93 -1.57 -24.39 -2.77
N ARG A 94 -2.62 -23.66 -3.15
CA ARG A 94 -3.96 -23.93 -2.65
C ARG A 94 -4.62 -25.00 -3.51
N HIS A 95 -5.11 -26.04 -2.85
CA HIS A 95 -5.87 -27.11 -3.47
C HIS A 95 -7.36 -26.89 -3.19
N GLU A 96 -8.17 -26.93 -4.25
CA GLU A 96 -9.62 -26.79 -4.14
C GLU A 96 -10.31 -27.92 -4.91
N LYS A 97 -11.31 -28.52 -4.28
CA LYS A 97 -12.10 -29.59 -4.88
C LYS A 97 -13.48 -29.06 -5.26
N HIS A 98 -13.81 -29.14 -6.53
CA HIS A 98 -15.12 -28.74 -7.04
C HIS A 98 -15.61 -29.76 -8.08
N ASN A 99 -16.81 -30.29 -7.90
CA ASN A 99 -17.44 -31.28 -8.79
C ASN A 99 -16.51 -32.45 -9.16
N GLY A 100 -15.81 -33.02 -8.18
CA GLY A 100 -14.90 -34.16 -8.39
C GLY A 100 -13.57 -33.82 -9.06
N THR A 101 -13.30 -32.53 -9.32
CA THR A 101 -12.06 -32.07 -9.94
C THR A 101 -11.19 -31.30 -8.95
N SER A 102 -9.92 -31.69 -8.85
CA SER A 102 -8.89 -31.03 -8.05
C SER A 102 -8.24 -29.89 -8.82
N LYS A 103 -8.41 -28.65 -8.34
CA LYS A 103 -7.77 -27.45 -8.88
C LYS A 103 -6.55 -27.08 -8.03
N PHE A 104 -5.45 -26.72 -8.69
CA PHE A 104 -4.23 -26.24 -8.02
C PHE A 104 -3.99 -24.79 -8.38
N LEU A 105 -4.02 -23.92 -7.37
CA LEU A 105 -3.83 -22.49 -7.51
C LEU A 105 -2.50 -22.09 -6.89
N LEU A 106 -1.75 -21.28 -7.61
CA LEU A 106 -0.46 -20.75 -7.19
C LEU A 106 -0.51 -19.23 -7.24
N GLY A 107 -0.28 -18.60 -6.09
CA GLY A 107 -0.31 -17.15 -5.93
C GLY A 107 -1.72 -16.55 -6.00
N ARG A 108 -1.95 -15.52 -5.18
CA ARG A 108 -3.16 -14.67 -5.20
C ARG A 108 -2.72 -13.22 -5.29
N PHE A 109 -3.33 -12.46 -6.20
CA PHE A 109 -2.96 -11.08 -6.46
C PHE A 109 -4.21 -10.22 -6.66
N ARG A 110 -4.22 -8.99 -6.11
CA ARG A 110 -5.29 -8.01 -6.45
C ARG A 110 -5.08 -7.35 -7.82
N SER A 111 -3.86 -7.39 -8.34
CA SER A 111 -3.51 -6.75 -9.61
C SER A 111 -3.42 -7.77 -10.74
N PHE A 112 -4.28 -7.61 -11.75
CA PHE A 112 -4.24 -8.43 -12.97
C PHE A 112 -2.87 -8.38 -13.67
N LYS A 113 -2.20 -7.22 -13.66
CA LYS A 113 -0.87 -7.06 -14.26
C LYS A 113 0.19 -7.90 -13.53
N LYS A 114 0.16 -7.94 -12.18
CA LYS A 114 1.07 -8.79 -11.40
C LYS A 114 0.82 -10.28 -11.73
N THR A 115 -0.45 -10.67 -11.90
CA THR A 115 -0.83 -12.04 -12.26
C THR A 115 -0.34 -12.45 -13.65
N LEU A 116 -0.40 -11.56 -14.65
CA LEU A 116 0.14 -11.82 -15.99
C LEU A 116 1.65 -12.06 -15.99
N VAL A 117 2.41 -11.26 -15.22
CA VAL A 117 3.85 -11.45 -15.08
C VAL A 117 4.14 -12.80 -14.42
N PHE A 118 3.42 -13.12 -13.34
CA PHE A 118 3.58 -14.38 -12.63
C PHE A 118 3.24 -15.60 -13.50
N GLU A 119 2.14 -15.56 -14.26
CA GLU A 119 1.79 -16.62 -15.23
C GLU A 119 2.90 -16.83 -16.27
N SER A 120 3.44 -15.74 -16.83
CA SER A 120 4.55 -15.78 -17.80
C SER A 120 5.80 -16.43 -17.21
N ASP A 121 6.14 -16.09 -15.97
CA ASP A 121 7.28 -16.67 -15.26
C ASP A 121 7.09 -18.17 -15.02
N LEU A 122 5.90 -18.61 -14.63
CA LEU A 122 5.58 -20.03 -14.47
C LEU A 122 5.69 -20.81 -15.79
N LYS A 123 5.21 -20.23 -16.90
CA LYS A 123 5.36 -20.84 -18.23
C LYS A 123 6.84 -20.94 -18.64
N ARG A 124 7.64 -19.90 -18.39
CA ARG A 124 9.09 -19.93 -18.60
C ARG A 124 9.80 -20.99 -17.76
N MET A 125 9.26 -21.32 -16.58
CA MET A 125 9.75 -22.39 -15.70
C MET A 125 9.25 -23.79 -16.10
N GLY A 126 8.46 -23.91 -17.18
CA GLY A 126 7.97 -25.18 -17.71
C GLY A 126 6.53 -25.54 -17.30
N ILE A 127 5.84 -24.69 -16.53
CA ILE A 127 4.43 -24.90 -16.14
C ILE A 127 3.53 -24.30 -17.22
N ASN A 128 3.54 -24.91 -18.41
CA ASN A 128 2.88 -24.38 -19.60
C ASN A 128 1.35 -24.35 -19.50
N SER A 129 0.76 -25.20 -18.64
CA SER A 129 -0.68 -25.27 -18.38
C SER A 129 -1.19 -24.21 -17.39
N ALA A 130 -0.33 -23.31 -16.91
CA ALA A 130 -0.74 -22.20 -16.06
C ALA A 130 -1.69 -21.24 -16.80
N PHE A 131 -2.81 -20.89 -16.17
CA PHE A 131 -3.75 -19.88 -16.67
C PHE A 131 -4.37 -19.06 -15.54
N ILE A 132 -4.84 -17.85 -15.87
CA ILE A 132 -5.41 -16.91 -14.88
C ILE A 132 -6.89 -17.20 -14.66
N VAL A 133 -7.30 -17.20 -13.39
CA VAL A 133 -8.71 -17.22 -12.95
C VAL A 133 -9.00 -15.98 -12.09
N GLY A 134 -10.27 -15.59 -12.04
CA GLY A 134 -10.75 -14.50 -11.19
C GLY A 134 -11.51 -15.03 -9.99
N ARG A 135 -11.60 -14.22 -8.93
CA ARG A 135 -12.51 -14.44 -7.81
C ARG A 135 -13.21 -13.18 -7.38
N ILE A 136 -14.44 -13.36 -6.94
CA ILE A 136 -15.29 -12.35 -6.31
C ILE A 136 -15.85 -12.99 -5.04
N ASP A 137 -15.47 -12.48 -3.87
CA ASP A 137 -15.96 -12.96 -2.56
C ASP A 137 -15.89 -14.49 -2.42
N ASP A 138 -14.69 -15.03 -2.65
CA ASP A 138 -14.35 -16.46 -2.62
C ASP A 138 -14.99 -17.34 -3.72
N GLN A 139 -15.81 -16.78 -4.61
CA GLN A 139 -16.36 -17.51 -5.75
C GLN A 139 -15.47 -17.39 -7.00
N ILE A 140 -15.11 -18.53 -7.59
CA ILE A 140 -14.34 -18.58 -8.84
C ILE A 140 -15.19 -18.10 -10.01
N VAL A 141 -14.67 -17.11 -10.72
CA VAL A 141 -15.21 -16.56 -11.97
C VAL A 141 -14.12 -16.53 -13.04
N THR A 142 -14.47 -16.21 -14.28
CA THR A 142 -13.47 -15.94 -15.30
C THR A 142 -12.67 -14.67 -14.95
N TYR A 143 -11.41 -14.59 -15.40
CA TYR A 143 -10.62 -13.37 -15.17
C TYR A 143 -11.27 -12.12 -15.80
N LYS A 144 -12.06 -12.29 -16.86
CA LYS A 144 -12.81 -11.20 -17.51
C LYS A 144 -13.92 -10.67 -16.62
N GLU A 145 -14.73 -11.55 -16.05
CA GLU A 145 -15.81 -11.19 -15.12
C GLU A 145 -15.24 -10.48 -13.88
N ALA A 146 -14.13 -10.97 -13.34
CA ALA A 146 -13.45 -10.30 -12.22
C ALA A 146 -12.91 -8.91 -12.61
N LEU A 147 -12.38 -8.74 -13.83
CA LEU A 147 -11.90 -7.45 -14.31
C LEU A 147 -13.05 -6.45 -14.45
N GLU A 148 -14.18 -6.86 -15.03
CA GLU A 148 -15.37 -6.03 -15.14
C GLU A 148 -15.93 -5.63 -13.77
N ALA A 149 -15.96 -6.57 -12.80
CA ALA A 149 -16.39 -6.28 -11.44
C ALA A 149 -15.46 -5.28 -10.75
N LEU A 150 -14.15 -5.38 -10.98
CA LEU A 150 -13.16 -4.45 -10.44
C LEU A 150 -13.30 -3.05 -11.06
N GLU A 151 -13.59 -2.96 -12.35
CA GLU A 151 -13.87 -1.68 -13.02
C GLU A 151 -15.16 -1.04 -12.48
N ARG A 152 -16.22 -1.83 -12.25
CA ARG A 152 -17.47 -1.35 -11.65
C ARG A 152 -17.32 -0.89 -10.20
N SER A 153 -16.44 -1.52 -9.40
CA SER A 153 -16.23 -1.12 -8.00
C SER A 153 -15.43 0.18 -7.85
N ASN A 154 -14.69 0.59 -8.89
CA ASN A 154 -13.86 1.78 -8.89
C ASN A 154 -14.56 3.02 -9.46
N ASN A 155 -15.78 2.89 -9.97
CA ASN A 155 -16.66 3.96 -10.44
C ASN A 155 -17.76 4.24 -9.42
#